data_AF-A0A0F2C133-F1
#
_entry.id   AF-A0A0F2C133-F1
#
_cell.length_a   1.000
_cell.length_b   1.000
_cell.length_c   1.000
_cell.angle_alpha   90.00
_cell.angle_beta   90.00
_cell.angle_gamma   90.00
#
_symmetry.space_group_name_H-M   'P 1'
#
loop_
_entity.id
_entity.type
_entity.pdbx_description
1 polymer ?
#
loop_
_entity_poly.entity_id
_entity_poly.type
_entity_poly.pdbx_seq_one_letter_code
_entity_poly.pdbx_strand_id
1 'polypeptide(L)' 'MYSALWRLLPGPWWLRVIILVILIAAVLYGLFWYVFPWVSPLITPGEVDVE' A
#
# COMPACT_ATOMS: atom_id res chain seq x y z
N MET A 1 8.78 2.33 30.38
CA MET A 1 7.51 2.75 29.72
C MET A 1 7.67 3.06 28.20
N TYR A 2 8.69 2.51 27.52
CA TYR A 2 8.74 2.37 26.04
C TYR A 2 8.83 0.89 25.59
N SER A 3 8.82 -0.04 26.55
CA SER A 3 9.05 -1.47 26.34
C SER A 3 7.82 -2.23 25.82
N ALA A 4 6.61 -1.69 25.96
CA ALA A 4 5.39 -2.32 25.46
C ALA A 4 5.34 -2.31 23.92
N LEU A 5 5.73 -1.20 23.29
CA LEU A 5 5.82 -1.06 21.84
C LEU A 5 6.93 -1.94 21.23
N TRP A 6 8.05 -2.12 21.94
CA TRP A 6 9.14 -2.99 21.49
C TRP A 6 8.89 -4.50 21.71
N ARG A 7 7.85 -4.87 22.46
CA ARG A 7 7.44 -6.27 22.68
C ARG A 7 6.40 -6.76 21.68
N LEU A 8 5.63 -5.87 21.07
CA LEU A 8 4.58 -6.25 20.11
C LEU A 8 5.14 -6.53 18.70
N LEU A 9 6.27 -5.93 18.35
CA LEU A 9 7.01 -6.27 17.14
C LEU A 9 8.09 -7.33 17.46
N PRO A 10 7.86 -8.62 17.18
CA PRO A 10 8.88 -9.64 17.37
C PRO A 10 10.02 -9.39 16.37
N GLY A 11 11.24 -9.29 16.88
CA GLY A 11 12.44 -9.40 16.06
C GLY A 11 13.32 -8.14 15.93
N PRO A 12 14.53 -8.33 15.37
CA PRO A 12 15.55 -7.30 15.21
C PRO A 12 15.05 -6.14 14.35
N TRP A 13 15.71 -4.98 14.47
CA TRP A 13 15.33 -3.74 13.79
C TRP A 13 15.01 -3.90 12.29
N TRP A 14 15.71 -4.80 11.58
CA TRP A 14 15.47 -5.11 10.18
C TRP A 14 14.08 -5.73 9.90
N LEU A 15 13.54 -6.53 10.81
CA LEU A 15 12.27 -7.22 10.63
C LEU A 15 11.11 -6.23 10.66
N ARG A 16 11.25 -5.17 11.46
CA ARG A 16 10.28 -4.07 11.54
C ARG A 16 10.27 -3.25 10.27
N VAL A 17 11.45 -3.01 9.69
CA VAL A 17 11.56 -2.35 8.38
C VAL A 17 10.88 -3.20 7.31
N ILE A 18 11.11 -4.51 7.30
CA ILE A 18 10.43 -5.42 6.36
C ILE A 18 8.91 -5.38 6.53
N ILE A 19 8.40 -5.44 7.77
CA ILE A 19 6.96 -5.37 8.02
C ILE A 19 6.39 -4.04 7.51
N LEU A 20 7.06 -2.92 7.78
CA LEU A 20 6.64 -1.60 7.26
C LEU A 20 6.64 -1.57 5.73
N VAL A 21 7.68 -2.10 5.09
CA VAL A 21 7.79 -2.17 3.63
C VAL A 21 6.67 -3.03 3.04
N ILE A 22 6.37 -4.19 3.64
CA ILE A 22 5.27 -5.06 3.22
C ILE A 22 3.93 -4.35 3.37
N LEU A 23 3.73 -3.62 4.47
CA LEU A 23 2.48 -2.89 4.72
C LEU A 23 2.29 -1.79 3.67
N ILE A 24 3.35 -1.04 3.35
CA ILE A 24 3.34 -0.04 2.28
C ILE A 24 3.06 -0.70 0.92
N ALA A 25 3.74 -1.80 0.61
CA ALA A 25 3.54 -2.54 -0.62
C ALA A 25 2.10 -3.06 -0.74
N ALA A 26 1.50 -3.55 0.35
CA ALA A 26 0.12 -4.01 0.38
C ALA A 26 -0.88 -2.86 0.14
N VAL A 27 -0.63 -1.68 0.72
CA VAL A 27 -1.45 -0.48 0.48
C VAL A 27 -1.32 -0.04 -0.98
N LEU A 28 -0.10 0.05 -1.51
CA LEU A 28 0.12 0.41 -2.92
C LEU A 28 -0.53 -0.59 -3.86
N TYR A 29 -0.40 -1.89 -3.59
CA TYR A 29 -1.04 -2.94 -4.36
C TYR A 29 -2.56 -2.79 -4.33
N GLY A 30 -3.16 -2.59 -3.16
CA GLY A 30 -4.60 -2.35 -3.04
C GLY A 30 -5.04 -1.10 -3.81
N LEU A 31 -4.27 -0.02 -3.72
CA LEU A 31 -4.57 1.21 -4.44
C LEU A 31 -4.48 1.02 -5.96
N PHE A 32 -3.48 0.29 -6.45
CA PHE A 32 -3.30 0.05 -7.88
C PHE A 32 -4.29 -0.96 -8.47
N TRP A 33 -4.58 -2.05 -7.75
CA TRP A 33 -5.47 -3.09 -8.26
C TRP A 33 -6.94 -2.77 -8.04
N TYR A 34 -7.28 -2.16 -6.90
CA TYR A 34 -8.67 -1.88 -6.57
C TYR A 34 -9.05 -0.44 -6.82
N VAL A 35 -8.27 0.56 -6.41
CA VAL A 35 -8.70 1.98 -6.48
C VAL A 35 -8.45 2.59 -7.86
N PHE A 36 -7.33 2.30 -8.49
CA PHE A 36 -6.96 2.85 -9.79
C PHE A 36 -8.00 2.60 -10.90
N PRO A 37 -8.62 1.42 -11.05
CA PRO A 37 -9.69 1.21 -12.03
C PRO A 37 -10.89 2.16 -11.89
N TRP A 38 -11.22 2.59 -10.66
CA TRP A 38 -12.30 3.55 -10.42
C TRP A 38 -11.87 5.00 -10.61
N VAL A 39 -10.60 5.30 -10.32
CA VAL A 39 -10.06 6.65 -10.46
C VAL A 39 -9.66 6.95 -11.89
N SER A 40 -9.14 5.98 -12.64
CA SER A 40 -8.68 6.12 -14.03
C SER A 40 -9.69 6.86 -14.92
N PRO A 41 -11.00 6.54 -14.93
CA PRO A 41 -12.00 7.27 -15.72
C PRO A 41 -12.20 8.74 -15.33
N LEU A 42 -11.85 9.13 -14.11
CA LEU A 42 -12.00 10.52 -13.62
C LEU A 42 -10.84 11.42 -14.06
N ILE A 43 -9.66 10.83 -14.26
CA ILE A 43 -8.42 11.52 -14.62
C ILE A 43 -8.02 11.32 -16.08
N THR A 44 -8.65 10.40 -16.81
CA THR A 44 -8.56 10.31 -18.28
C THR A 44 -9.83 10.88 -18.91
N PRO A 45 -9.83 12.16 -19.35
CA PRO A 45 -10.94 12.70 -20.11
C PRO A 45 -10.82 12.19 -21.55
N GLY A 46 -11.47 11.07 -21.86
CA GLY A 46 -11.76 10.65 -23.23
C GLY A 46 -10.78 9.66 -23.88
N GLU A 47 -10.56 8.49 -23.29
CA GLU A 47 -10.24 7.32 -24.12
C GLU A 47 -11.49 7.05 -24.98
N VAL A 48 -11.42 7.53 -26.21
CA VAL A 48 -12.39 7.27 -27.28
C VAL A 48 -12.52 5.76 -27.45
N ASP A 49 -13.73 5.23 -27.31
CA ASP A 49 -14.08 3.95 -27.92
C ASP A 49 -13.85 4.10 -29.44
N VAL A 50 -12.67 3.69 -29.89
CA VAL A 50 -12.38 3.48 -31.31
C VAL A 50 -12.97 2.13 -31.70
N GLU A 51 -14.28 2.15 -31.96
CA GLU A 51 -14.93 1.16 -32.83
C GLU A 51 -14.56 1.38 -34.31
#